data_AF-A0A3B0JJH7-F1
#
_entry.id   AF-A0A3B0JJH7-F1
#
_cell.length_a   1.000
_cell.length_b   1.000
_cell.length_c   1.000
_cell.angle_alpha   90.00
_cell.angle_beta   90.00
_cell.angle_gamma   90.00
#
_symmetry.space_group_name_H-M   'P 1'
#
loop_
_entity.id
_entity.type
_entity.pdbx_description
1 polymer ?
#
loop_
_entity_poly.entity_id
_entity_poly.type
_entity_poly.pdbx_seq_one_letter_code
_entity_poly.pdbx_strand_id
1 'polypeptide(L)'
;MRTTLALTLLLGCLTANFVRATDVNTSEIARKCVTDLGVTEQDLWDLRSGKVKPADVKDNVKCTAKCVMVASGYMDESGSLLTDKIKKQYANHPHRHAIYKALEVCGVVKGANACDTAFKIVSCVQTNGRSFQ
;
A
#
# COMPACT_ATOMS: atom_id res chain seq x y z
N MET A 1 -11.90 -11.87 49.43
CA MET A 1 -12.64 -11.94 48.13
C MET A 1 -13.00 -10.58 47.52
N ARG A 2 -12.87 -9.44 48.22
CA ARG A 2 -13.08 -8.10 47.62
C ARG A 2 -11.81 -7.46 47.04
N THR A 3 -10.63 -7.85 47.54
CA THR A 3 -9.33 -7.29 47.14
C THR A 3 -8.74 -7.90 45.87
N THR A 4 -9.17 -9.11 45.48
CA THR A 4 -8.77 -9.75 44.21
C THR A 4 -9.47 -9.15 42.99
N LEU A 5 -10.68 -8.59 43.17
CA LEU A 5 -11.44 -7.93 42.09
C LEU A 5 -10.86 -6.57 41.69
N ALA A 6 -10.17 -5.90 42.61
CA ALA A 6 -9.52 -4.61 42.33
C ALA A 6 -8.23 -4.78 41.49
N LEU A 7 -7.52 -5.89 41.67
CA LEU A 7 -6.26 -6.14 40.96
C LEU A 7 -6.49 -6.52 39.49
N THR A 8 -7.60 -7.21 39.18
CA THR A 8 -7.95 -7.57 37.79
C THR A 8 -8.47 -6.37 36.99
N LEU A 9 -9.03 -5.35 37.64
CA LEU A 9 -9.45 -4.10 36.99
C LEU A 9 -8.27 -3.21 36.57
N LEU A 10 -7.14 -3.26 37.27
CA LEU A 10 -5.94 -2.49 36.95
C LEU A 10 -5.09 -3.10 35.82
N LEU A 11 -5.11 -4.43 35.64
CA LEU A 11 -4.43 -5.09 34.51
C LEU A 11 -5.22 -5.03 33.19
N GLY A 12 -6.53 -4.73 33.23
CA GLY A 12 -7.36 -4.56 32.03
C GLY A 12 -7.07 -3.27 31.24
N CYS A 13 -6.31 -2.33 31.79
CA CYS A 13 -5.92 -1.09 31.11
C CYS A 13 -4.61 -1.19 30.30
N LEU A 14 -3.90 -2.33 30.34
CA LEU A 14 -2.65 -2.53 29.59
C LEU A 14 -2.84 -3.27 28.26
N THR A 15 -4.06 -3.68 27.92
CA THR A 15 -4.37 -4.39 26.65
C THR A 15 -5.23 -3.61 25.68
N ALA A 16 -5.39 -2.29 25.88
CA ALA A 16 -5.64 -1.38 24.75
C ALA A 16 -4.32 -1.19 24.00
N ASN A 17 -3.90 -2.30 23.41
CA ASN A 17 -2.88 -2.40 22.39
C ASN A 17 -2.93 -1.16 21.52
N PHE A 18 -1.78 -0.51 21.37
CA PHE A 18 -1.37 0.20 20.17
C PHE A 18 -2.42 0.05 19.08
N VAL A 19 -3.37 0.99 19.04
CA VAL A 19 -4.13 1.21 17.81
C VAL A 19 -3.03 1.41 16.78
N ARG A 20 -2.90 0.42 15.89
CA ARG A 20 -1.95 0.48 14.79
C ARG A 20 -2.24 1.82 14.14
N ALA A 21 -1.32 2.77 14.29
CA ALA A 21 -1.33 3.98 13.51
C ALA A 21 -1.06 3.53 12.07
N THR A 22 -2.09 3.04 11.40
CA THR A 22 -2.09 2.90 9.95
C THR A 22 -2.26 4.31 9.41
N ASP A 23 -1.11 4.94 9.19
CA ASP A 23 -0.86 5.88 8.11
C ASP A 23 -2.07 6.14 7.17
N VAL A 24 -2.71 7.29 7.38
CA VAL A 24 -3.56 8.05 6.45
C VAL A 24 -4.36 7.20 5.44
N ASN A 25 -5.60 6.86 5.80
CA ASN A 25 -6.74 6.56 4.93
C ASN A 25 -6.53 5.72 3.64
N THR A 26 -5.48 4.90 3.56
CA THR A 26 -5.08 4.20 2.33
C THR A 26 -6.15 3.21 1.86
N SER A 27 -6.93 2.64 2.80
CA SER A 27 -8.06 1.75 2.50
C SER A 27 -9.25 2.47 1.87
N GLU A 28 -9.62 3.68 2.34
CA GLU A 28 -10.70 4.46 1.72
C GLU A 28 -10.29 5.00 0.36
N ILE A 29 -9.05 5.47 0.23
CA ILE A 29 -8.47 5.88 -1.06
C ILE A 29 -8.54 4.72 -2.07
N ALA A 30 -8.09 3.53 -1.67
CA ALA A 30 -8.16 2.35 -2.52
C ALA A 30 -9.60 2.00 -2.91
N ARG A 31 -10.55 2.01 -1.96
CA ARG A 31 -11.96 1.75 -2.23
C ARG A 31 -12.55 2.76 -3.22
N LYS A 32 -12.25 4.03 -3.05
CA LYS A 32 -12.68 5.10 -3.96
C LYS A 32 -12.12 4.88 -5.36
N CYS A 33 -10.82 4.64 -5.49
CA CYS A 33 -10.18 4.38 -6.78
C CYS A 33 -10.78 3.18 -7.52
N VAL A 34 -11.02 2.07 -6.81
CA VAL A 34 -11.67 0.87 -7.39
C VAL A 34 -13.07 1.22 -7.90
N THR A 35 -13.84 1.98 -7.11
CA THR A 35 -15.21 2.38 -7.45
C THR A 35 -15.23 3.32 -8.66
N ASP A 36 -14.44 4.39 -8.62
CA ASP A 36 -14.40 5.43 -9.65
C ASP A 36 -13.92 4.89 -11.01
N LEU A 37 -13.05 3.87 -11.01
CA LEU A 37 -12.53 3.22 -12.21
C LEU A 37 -13.37 2.02 -12.69
N GLY A 38 -14.49 1.73 -12.03
CA GLY A 38 -15.38 0.62 -12.41
C GLY A 38 -14.70 -0.75 -12.36
N VAL A 39 -13.78 -0.96 -11.42
CA VAL A 39 -13.14 -2.27 -11.22
C VAL A 39 -14.12 -3.20 -10.51
N THR A 40 -14.37 -4.37 -11.09
CA THR A 40 -15.31 -5.33 -10.53
C THR A 40 -14.66 -6.24 -9.48
N GLU A 41 -15.47 -6.87 -8.64
CA GLU A 41 -14.97 -7.89 -7.70
C GLU A 41 -14.31 -9.05 -8.43
N GLN A 42 -14.84 -9.46 -9.59
CA GLN A 42 -14.26 -10.51 -10.41
C GLN A 42 -12.87 -10.12 -10.93
N ASP A 43 -12.66 -8.86 -11.32
CA ASP A 43 -11.34 -8.38 -11.76
C ASP A 43 -10.31 -8.49 -10.63
N LEU A 44 -10.70 -8.14 -9.40
CA LEU A 44 -9.83 -8.26 -8.23
C LEU A 44 -9.57 -9.72 -7.85
N TRP A 45 -10.56 -10.59 -8.02
CA TRP A 45 -10.41 -12.02 -7.75
C TRP A 45 -9.52 -12.69 -8.79
N ASP A 46 -9.72 -12.39 -10.07
CA ASP A 46 -8.92 -12.89 -11.18
C ASP A 46 -7.43 -12.49 -11.03
N LEU A 47 -7.17 -11.26 -10.57
CA LEU A 47 -5.82 -10.80 -10.23
C LEU A 47 -5.23 -11.56 -9.03
N ARG A 48 -5.96 -11.66 -7.91
CA ARG A 48 -5.47 -12.29 -6.67
C ARG A 48 -5.25 -13.80 -6.80
N SER A 49 -6.09 -14.47 -7.57
CA SER A 49 -5.99 -15.91 -7.82
C SER A 49 -4.87 -16.27 -8.81
N GLY A 50 -4.27 -15.28 -9.48
CA GLY A 50 -3.29 -15.51 -10.53
C GLY A 50 -3.88 -16.06 -11.82
N LYS A 51 -5.22 -16.03 -11.97
CA LYS A 51 -5.92 -16.48 -13.18
C LYS A 51 -5.57 -15.60 -14.39
N VAL A 52 -5.23 -14.34 -14.16
CA VAL A 52 -4.80 -13.39 -15.20
C VAL A 52 -3.30 -13.16 -15.08
N LYS A 53 -2.58 -13.30 -16.21
CA LYS A 53 -1.15 -13.00 -16.27
C LYS A 53 -0.93 -11.48 -16.19
N PRO A 54 0.22 -11.00 -15.69
CA PRO A 54 0.49 -9.55 -15.59
C PRO A 54 0.29 -8.77 -16.90
N ALA A 55 0.57 -9.38 -18.05
CA ALA A 55 0.37 -8.77 -19.37
C ALA A 55 -1.11 -8.56 -19.72
N ASP A 56 -1.99 -9.43 -19.21
CA ASP A 56 -3.41 -9.50 -19.54
C ASP A 56 -4.30 -8.77 -18.50
N VAL A 57 -3.68 -8.16 -17.48
CA VAL A 57 -4.40 -7.36 -16.48
C VAL A 57 -5.06 -6.16 -17.15
N LYS A 58 -6.36 -5.98 -16.90
CA LYS A 58 -7.15 -4.88 -17.45
C LYS A 58 -6.60 -3.52 -17.04
N ASP A 59 -6.74 -2.53 -17.92
CA ASP A 59 -6.19 -1.19 -17.71
C ASP A 59 -6.81 -0.46 -16.51
N ASN A 60 -8.12 -0.62 -16.26
CA ASN A 60 -8.77 -0.02 -15.07
C ASN A 60 -8.18 -0.57 -13.75
N VAL A 61 -7.84 -1.87 -13.71
CA VAL A 61 -7.17 -2.50 -12.57
C VAL A 61 -5.77 -1.91 -12.40
N LYS A 62 -4.99 -1.77 -13.49
CA LYS A 62 -3.67 -1.12 -13.44
C LYS A 62 -3.77 0.33 -12.97
N CYS A 63 -4.75 1.07 -13.49
CA CYS A 63 -4.98 2.48 -13.13
C CYS A 63 -5.40 2.66 -11.68
N THR A 64 -5.93 1.63 -11.01
CA THR A 64 -6.19 1.69 -9.56
C THR A 64 -4.89 1.94 -8.79
N ALA A 65 -3.77 1.33 -9.20
CA ALA A 65 -2.46 1.58 -8.57
C ALA A 65 -2.02 3.05 -8.74
N LYS A 66 -2.20 3.62 -9.95
CA LYS A 66 -1.90 5.03 -10.21
C LYS A 66 -2.78 5.93 -9.35
N CYS A 67 -4.08 5.70 -9.34
CA CYS A 67 -5.04 6.50 -8.57
C CYS A 67 -4.66 6.52 -7.08
N VAL A 68 -4.35 5.36 -6.49
CA VAL A 68 -3.93 5.29 -5.09
C VAL A 68 -2.63 6.05 -4.86
N MET A 69 -1.61 5.85 -5.69
CA MET A 69 -0.32 6.52 -5.48
C MET A 69 -0.39 8.04 -5.68
N VAL A 70 -1.22 8.52 -6.60
CA VAL A 70 -1.47 9.95 -6.79
C VAL A 70 -2.23 10.53 -5.59
N ALA A 71 -3.31 9.87 -5.16
CA ALA A 71 -4.12 10.32 -4.03
C ALA A 71 -3.35 10.31 -2.70
N SER A 72 -2.44 9.34 -2.51
CA SER A 72 -1.51 9.31 -1.38
C SER A 72 -0.34 10.30 -1.52
N GLY A 73 -0.22 10.97 -2.67
CA GLY A 73 0.81 11.97 -2.94
C GLY A 73 2.21 11.38 -3.13
N TYR A 74 2.32 10.11 -3.53
CA TYR A 74 3.56 9.37 -3.80
C TYR A 74 3.95 9.38 -5.27
N MET A 75 3.02 9.66 -6.15
CA MET A 75 3.22 9.71 -7.59
C MET A 75 2.53 10.94 -8.17
N ASP A 76 3.06 11.50 -9.25
CA ASP A 76 2.38 12.53 -10.02
C ASP A 76 1.48 11.94 -11.12
N GLU A 77 0.73 12.81 -11.80
CA GLU A 77 -0.17 12.37 -12.87
C GLU A 77 0.55 11.71 -14.07
N SER A 78 1.84 12.01 -14.27
CA SER A 78 2.65 11.45 -15.35
C SER A 78 3.12 10.01 -15.07
N GLY A 79 2.95 9.53 -13.83
CA GLY A 79 3.45 8.22 -13.40
C GLY A 79 4.84 8.27 -12.80
N SER A 80 5.36 9.45 -12.45
CA SER A 80 6.67 9.61 -11.81
C SER A 80 6.52 9.55 -10.29
N LEU A 81 7.29 8.68 -9.65
CA LEU A 81 7.34 8.60 -8.18
C LEU A 81 8.03 9.83 -7.60
N LEU A 82 7.44 10.36 -6.54
CA LEU A 82 7.96 11.48 -5.76
C LEU A 82 8.89 10.94 -4.65
N THR A 83 9.96 10.26 -5.05
CA THR A 83 10.87 9.52 -4.17
C THR A 83 11.33 10.31 -2.95
N ASP A 84 11.74 11.57 -3.14
CA ASP A 84 12.23 12.41 -2.03
C ASP A 84 11.11 12.74 -1.03
N LYS A 85 9.88 12.93 -1.52
CA LYS A 85 8.71 13.14 -0.68
C LYS A 85 8.39 11.90 0.14
N ILE A 86 8.43 10.71 -0.49
CA ILE A 86 8.22 9.43 0.20
C ILE A 86 9.30 9.22 1.27
N LYS A 87 10.58 9.43 0.93
CA LYS A 87 11.69 9.33 1.89
C LYS A 87 11.50 10.28 3.07
N LYS A 88 11.17 11.54 2.81
CA LYS A 88 10.91 12.54 3.86
C LYS A 88 9.75 12.12 4.76
N GLN A 89 8.65 11.62 4.19
CA GLN A 89 7.48 11.18 4.96
C GLN A 89 7.79 9.99 5.88
N TYR A 90 8.61 9.05 5.43
CA TYR A 90 8.96 7.84 6.17
C TYR A 90 10.31 7.92 6.90
N ALA A 91 10.92 9.11 7.02
CA ALA A 91 12.25 9.27 7.60
C ALA A 91 12.39 8.72 9.02
N ASN A 92 11.33 8.79 9.82
CA ASN A 92 11.29 8.30 11.20
C ASN A 92 10.55 6.96 11.35
N HIS A 93 10.18 6.31 10.24
CA HIS A 93 9.44 5.05 10.27
C HIS A 93 10.35 3.88 10.68
N PRO A 94 9.88 2.91 11.50
CA PRO A 94 10.66 1.74 11.90
C PRO A 94 11.24 0.96 10.72
N HIS A 95 10.51 0.94 9.60
CA HIS A 95 10.90 0.24 8.37
C HIS A 95 11.48 1.16 7.28
N ARG A 96 12.03 2.33 7.62
CA ARG A 96 12.53 3.30 6.63
C ARG A 96 13.56 2.70 5.65
N HIS A 97 14.46 1.84 6.12
CA HIS A 97 15.47 1.21 5.26
C HIS A 97 14.84 0.29 4.21
N ALA A 98 13.86 -0.51 4.62
CA ALA A 98 13.07 -1.35 3.73
C ALA A 98 12.35 -0.52 2.66
N ILE A 99 11.72 0.59 3.08
CA ILE A 99 11.03 1.52 2.18
C ILE A 99 12.03 2.15 1.19
N TYR A 100 13.20 2.59 1.66
CA TYR A 100 14.21 3.22 0.81
C TYR A 100 14.78 2.22 -0.19
N LYS A 101 14.98 0.96 0.23
CA LYS A 101 15.43 -0.09 -0.67
C LYS A 101 14.38 -0.44 -1.71
N ALA A 102 13.11 -0.48 -1.32
CA ALA A 102 12.00 -0.65 -2.25
C ALA A 102 11.95 0.49 -3.29
N LEU A 103 12.18 1.74 -2.88
CA LEU A 103 12.26 2.89 -3.80
C LEU A 103 13.46 2.79 -4.75
N GLU A 104 14.62 2.34 -4.26
CA GLU A 104 15.82 2.13 -5.06
C GLU A 104 15.61 1.03 -6.13
N VAL A 105 15.05 -0.11 -5.73
CA VAL A 105 14.90 -1.29 -6.60
C VAL A 105 13.69 -1.15 -7.52
N CYS A 106 12.54 -0.76 -6.98
CA CYS A 106 11.28 -0.77 -7.71
C CYS A 106 10.90 0.60 -8.28
N GLY A 107 11.43 1.70 -7.73
CA GLY A 107 11.03 3.05 -8.15
C GLY A 107 11.50 3.45 -9.54
N VAL A 108 12.47 2.72 -10.09
CA VAL A 108 12.99 2.92 -11.46
C VAL A 108 12.18 2.17 -12.53
N VAL A 109 11.25 1.31 -12.13
CA VAL A 109 10.43 0.50 -13.04
C VAL A 109 9.53 1.41 -13.88
N LYS A 110 9.47 1.13 -15.20
CA LYS A 110 8.62 1.85 -16.16
C LYS A 110 7.68 0.89 -16.90
N GLY A 111 6.49 1.39 -17.18
CA GLY A 111 5.48 0.72 -17.98
C GLY A 111 5.20 1.46 -19.29
N ALA A 112 4.25 0.94 -20.06
CA ALA A 112 3.84 1.53 -21.34
C ALA A 112 3.15 2.91 -21.17
N ASN A 113 2.56 3.17 -20.01
CA ASN A 113 1.93 4.43 -19.63
C ASN A 113 1.98 4.60 -18.10
N ALA A 114 1.39 5.69 -17.59
CA ALA A 114 1.39 5.99 -16.16
C ALA A 114 0.70 4.91 -15.30
N CYS A 115 -0.42 4.32 -15.78
CA CYS A 115 -1.11 3.25 -15.07
C CYS A 115 -0.29 1.95 -15.03
N ASP A 116 0.31 1.56 -16.16
CA ASP A 116 1.16 0.37 -16.24
C ASP A 116 2.44 0.55 -15.42
N THR A 117 3.02 1.75 -15.43
CA THR A 117 4.16 2.11 -14.57
C THR A 117 3.80 1.93 -13.10
N ALA A 118 2.67 2.51 -12.68
CA ALA A 118 2.18 2.41 -11.33
C ALA A 118 1.95 0.96 -10.88
N PHE A 119 1.27 0.18 -11.72
CA PHE A 119 0.99 -1.22 -11.46
C PHE A 119 2.28 -2.03 -11.30
N LYS A 120 3.24 -1.88 -12.23
CA LYS A 120 4.52 -2.61 -12.18
C LYS A 120 5.37 -2.26 -10.97
N ILE A 121 5.38 -1.00 -10.54
CA ILE A 121 6.05 -0.58 -9.30
C ILE A 121 5.44 -1.32 -8.11
N VAL A 122 4.11 -1.30 -7.96
CA VAL A 122 3.41 -1.98 -6.86
C VAL A 122 3.67 -3.49 -6.91
N SER A 123 3.61 -4.12 -8.09
CA SER A 123 3.93 -5.54 -8.26
C SER A 123 5.37 -5.84 -7.86
N CYS A 124 6.34 -5.00 -8.26
CA CYS A 124 7.74 -5.16 -7.86
C CYS A 124 7.90 -5.13 -6.33
N VAL A 125 7.24 -4.18 -5.66
CA VAL A 125 7.28 -4.09 -4.20
C VAL A 125 6.60 -5.30 -3.54
N GLN A 126 5.50 -5.81 -4.09
CA GLN A 126 4.84 -7.02 -3.57
C GLN A 126 5.72 -8.27 -3.73
N THR A 127 6.38 -8.42 -4.88
CA THR A 127 7.26 -9.56 -5.16
C THR A 127 8.53 -9.52 -4.30
N ASN A 128 9.14 -8.34 -4.12
CA ASN A 128 10.42 -8.19 -3.44
C ASN A 128 10.29 -7.71 -1.98
N GLY A 129 9.07 -7.40 -1.51
CA GLY A 129 8.86 -6.71 -0.23
C GLY A 129 9.37 -7.48 0.99
N ARG A 130 9.39 -8.81 0.93
CA ARG A 130 10.00 -9.67 1.95
C ARG A 130 11.53 -9.64 1.93
N SER A 131 12.12 -9.37 0.77
CA SER A 131 13.57 -9.23 0.60
C SER A 131 14.11 -7.89 1.09
N PHE A 132 13.23 -6.96 1.46
CA PHE A 132 13.60 -5.63 1.96
C PHE A 132 13.43 -5.49 3.49
N GLN A 133 12.84 -6.49 4.17
CA GLN A 133 12.58 -6.48 5.61
C GLN A 133 13.82 -6.76 6.45
#